data_AF-A0A379WSW2-F1
#
_entry.id   AF-A0A379WSW2-F1
#
_cell.length_a   1.000
_cell.length_b   1.000
_cell.length_c   1.000
_cell.angle_alpha   90.00
_cell.angle_beta   90.00
_cell.angle_gamma   90.00
#
_symmetry.space_group_name_H-M   'P 1'
#
loop_
_entity.id
_entity.type
_entity.pdbx_description
1 polymer ?
#
loop_
_entity_poly.entity_id
_entity_poly.type
_entity_poly.pdbx_seq_one_letter_code
_entity_poly.pdbx_strand_id
1 'polypeptide(L)' 'MIQNHLLQILCMIAMSPPSDLSADSIRDEKVKVLKSLRRIDRSNVREKTVRGQYTAGFAQGQKVPGYLGRRGRE' A
#
# COMPACT_ATOMS: atom_id res chain seq x y z
N MET A 1 2.96 -4.45 -3.00
CA MET A 1 2.73 -4.42 -1.54
C MET A 1 1.71 -3.37 -1.06
N ILE A 2 1.13 -2.53 -1.92
CA ILE A 2 0.19 -1.48 -1.49
C ILE A 2 -1.24 -2.01 -1.28
N GLN A 3 -1.78 -2.77 -2.25
CA GLN A 3 -3.21 -3.10 -2.32
C GLN A 3 -3.71 -4.14 -1.28
N ASN A 4 -2.87 -4.62 -0.36
CA ASN A 4 -3.32 -5.57 0.65
C ASN A 4 -2.72 -5.24 2.02
N HIS A 5 -1.43 -5.50 2.20
CA HIS A 5 -0.79 -5.42 3.52
C HIS A 5 -0.85 -4.02 4.15
N LEU A 6 -0.46 -2.97 3.41
CA LEU A 6 -0.52 -1.60 3.94
C LEU A 6 -1.96 -1.14 4.19
N LEU A 7 -2.90 -1.58 3.36
CA LEU A 7 -4.31 -1.23 3.53
C LEU A 7 -4.93 -1.93 4.75
N GLN A 8 -4.54 -3.18 5.01
CA GLN A 8 -4.94 -3.90 6.23
C GLN A 8 -4.39 -3.22 7.48
N ILE A 9 -3.12 -2.80 7.47
CA ILE A 9 -2.51 -2.05 8.58
C ILE A 9 -3.24 -0.72 8.78
N LEU A 10 -3.56 0.00 7.70
CA LEU A 10 -4.34 1.24 7.78
C LEU A 10 -5.68 1.00 8.48
N CYS A 11 -6.43 -0.04 8.09
CA CYS A 11 -7.71 -0.33 8.71
C CYS A 11 -7.59 -0.68 10.20
N MET A 12 -6.52 -1.37 10.61
CA MET A 12 -6.28 -1.66 12.03
C MET A 12 -6.01 -0.40 12.85
N ILE A 13 -5.37 0.62 12.27
CA ILE A 13 -5.04 1.87 12.95
C ILE A 13 -6.25 2.83 12.96
N ALA A 14 -7.01 2.87 11.88
CA ALA A 14 -8.05 3.88 11.66
C ALA A 14 -9.47 3.46 12.07
N MET A 15 -9.69 2.17 12.39
CA MET A 15 -11.00 1.68 12.79
C MET A 15 -11.41 2.23 14.17
N SER A 16 -12.72 2.45 14.35
CA SER A 16 -13.26 2.70 15.68
C SER A 16 -13.19 1.43 16.55
N PRO A 17 -13.26 1.55 17.88
CA PRO A 17 -13.34 0.39 18.75
C PRO A 17 -14.54 -0.49 18.34
N PRO A 18 -14.34 -1.79 18.08
CA PRO A 18 -15.43 -2.67 17.71
C PRO A 18 -16.35 -2.91 18.92
N SER A 19 -17.60 -3.28 18.65
CA SER A 19 -18.60 -3.54 19.69
C SER A 19 -18.21 -4.74 20.57
N ASP A 20 -17.47 -5.69 20.00
CA ASP A 20 -16.83 -6.81 20.69
C ASP A 20 -15.57 -7.27 19.91
N LEU A 21 -14.89 -8.30 20.41
CA LEU A 21 -13.68 -8.85 19.77
C LEU A 21 -13.99 -10.01 18.80
N SER A 22 -15.25 -10.18 18.38
CA SER A 22 -15.59 -11.15 17.34
C SER A 22 -14.96 -10.76 16.00
N ALA A 23 -14.70 -11.77 15.17
CA ALA A 23 -14.13 -11.56 13.85
C ALA A 23 -15.03 -10.67 12.98
N ASP A 24 -16.35 -10.81 13.12
CA ASP A 24 -17.34 -10.04 12.35
C ASP A 24 -17.37 -8.57 12.78
N SER A 25 -17.37 -8.28 14.09
CA SER A 25 -17.35 -6.88 14.56
C SER A 25 -16.07 -6.15 14.12
N ILE A 26 -14.91 -6.80 14.20
CA ILE A 26 -13.64 -6.24 13.68
C ILE A 26 -13.72 -6.02 12.17
N ARG A 27 -14.30 -6.97 11.42
CA ARG A 27 -14.43 -6.86 9.96
C ARG A 27 -15.33 -5.68 9.58
N ASP A 28 -16.42 -5.47 10.30
CA ASP A 28 -17.34 -4.36 10.04
C ASP A 28 -16.68 -3.01 10.22
N GLU A 29 -15.90 -2.82 11.29
CA GLU A 29 -15.17 -1.56 11.50
C GLU A 29 -14.09 -1.33 10.42
N LYS A 30 -13.40 -2.38 9.98
CA LYS A 30 -12.48 -2.27 8.83
C LYS A 30 -13.19 -1.88 7.54
N VAL A 31 -14.38 -2.42 7.28
CA VAL A 31 -15.18 -2.08 6.09
C VAL A 31 -15.66 -0.64 6.15
N LYS A 32 -16.04 -0.13 7.33
CA LYS A 32 -16.40 1.29 7.52
C LYS A 32 -15.24 2.22 7.17
N VAL A 33 -14.02 1.90 7.59
CA VAL A 33 -12.81 2.65 7.19
C VAL A 33 -12.68 2.67 5.67
N LEU A 34 -12.73 1.51 5.01
CA LEU A 34 -12.56 1.41 3.55
C LEU A 34 -13.63 2.20 2.79
N LYS A 35 -14.89 2.17 3.24
CA LYS A 35 -15.99 2.95 2.65
C LYS A 35 -15.82 4.45 2.82
N SER A 36 -15.08 4.89 3.84
CA SER A 36 -14.85 6.30 4.16
C SER A 36 -13.62 6.89 3.47
N LEU A 37 -12.80 6.06 2.81
CA LEU A 37 -11.63 6.53 2.10
C LEU A 37 -12.02 7.37 0.88
N ARG A 38 -11.36 8.52 0.72
CA ARG A 38 -11.45 9.32 -0.50
C ARG A 38 -10.84 8.54 -1.67
N ARG A 39 -11.61 8.37 -2.73
CA ARG A 39 -11.17 7.61 -3.91
C ARG A 39 -10.05 8.35 -4.63
N ILE A 40 -9.00 7.61 -4.96
CA ILE A 40 -7.96 8.06 -5.88
C ILE A 40 -8.37 7.58 -7.27
N ASP A 41 -8.54 8.51 -8.21
CA ASP A 41 -8.97 8.26 -9.57
C ASP A 41 -8.07 8.98 -10.58
N ARG A 42 -8.42 8.92 -11.87
CA ARG A 42 -7.60 9.49 -12.95
C ARG A 42 -7.41 11.01 -12.83
N SER A 43 -8.36 11.72 -12.21
CA SER A 43 -8.31 13.17 -12.06
C SER A 43 -7.30 13.61 -11.00
N ASN A 44 -7.14 12.83 -9.91
CA ASN A 44 -6.34 13.24 -8.75
C ASN A 44 -5.09 12.37 -8.49
N VAL A 45 -4.91 11.27 -9.23
CA VAL A 45 -3.80 10.30 -9.00
C VAL A 45 -2.42 10.95 -9.09
N ARG A 46 -2.23 11.96 -9.95
CA ARG A 46 -0.94 12.65 -10.10
C ARG A 46 -0.57 13.49 -8.88
N GLU A 47 -1.57 14.01 -8.16
CA GLU A 47 -1.35 14.85 -6.97
C GLU A 47 -1.27 14.02 -5.69
N LYS A 48 -2.02 12.91 -5.63
CA LYS A 48 -2.15 12.09 -4.41
C LYS A 48 -1.16 10.93 -4.34
N THR A 49 -0.40 10.66 -5.40
CA THR A 49 0.53 9.53 -5.45
C THR A 49 1.85 9.91 -6.09
N VAL A 50 2.93 9.28 -5.61
CA VAL A 50 4.24 9.30 -6.25
C VAL A 50 4.60 7.86 -6.59
N ARG A 51 5.08 7.63 -7.81
CA ARG A 51 5.58 6.34 -8.26
C ARG A 51 7.04 6.49 -8.65
N GLY A 52 7.87 5.55 -8.22
CA GLY A 52 9.29 5.53 -8.53
C GLY A 52 9.70 4.15 -9.03
N GLN A 53 10.74 4.13 -9.87
CA GLN A 53 11.40 2.92 -10.32
C GLN A 53 12.89 3.06 -10.03
N TYR A 54 13.46 2.11 -9.30
CA TYR A 54 14.86 2.19 -8.92
C TYR A 54 15.80 1.98 -10.12
N THR A 55 16.87 2.77 -10.17
CA THR A 55 17.94 2.68 -11.17
C THR A 55 19.14 1.93 -10.60
N ALA A 56 20.19 1.76 -11.42
CA ALA A 56 21.44 1.20 -10.94
C ALA A 56 21.99 2.05 -9.80
N GLY A 57 22.64 1.39 -8.84
CA GLY A 57 23.15 2.04 -7.64
C GLY A 57 24.16 1.17 -6.92
N PHE A 58 24.41 1.49 -5.66
CA PHE A 58 25.28 0.71 -4.79
C PHE A 58 24.49 0.18 -3.60
N ALA A 59 24.62 -1.11 -3.32
CA ALA A 59 24.11 -1.73 -2.11
C ALA A 59 25.27 -2.42 -1.40
N GLN A 60 25.50 -2.07 -0.12
CA GLN A 60 26.62 -2.61 0.67
C GLN A 60 27.99 -2.50 -0.05
N GLY A 61 28.22 -1.38 -0.75
CA GLY A 61 29.46 -1.13 -1.50
C GLY A 61 29.56 -1.83 -2.87
N GLN A 62 28.61 -2.70 -3.23
CA GLN A 62 28.58 -3.40 -4.51
C GLN A 62 27.66 -2.71 -5.52
N LYS A 63 28.08 -2.64 -6.78
CA LYS A 63 27.23 -2.13 -7.88
C LYS A 63 26.06 -3.10 -8.10
N VAL A 64 24.84 -2.59 -7.98
CA VAL A 64 23.62 -3.34 -8.25
C VAL A 64 22.91 -2.77 -9.48
N PRO A 65 22.40 -3.63 -10.38
CA PRO A 65 21.68 -3.18 -11.57
C PRO A 65 20.34 -2.55 -11.19
N GLY A 66 19.91 -1.58 -11.99
CA GLY A 66 18.57 -1.00 -11.88
C GLY A 66 17.49 -1.98 -12.31
N TYR A 67 16.24 -1.64 -12.03
CA TYR A 67 15.09 -2.50 -12.32
C TYR A 67 15.02 -2.95 -13.79
N LEU A 68 15.35 -2.05 -14.73
CA LEU A 68 15.34 -2.35 -16.18
C LEU A 68 16.52 -3.21 -16.64
N GLY A 69 17.65 -3.18 -15.93
CA GLY A 69 18.88 -3.88 -16.30
C GLY A 69 18.96 -5.31 -15.75
N ARG A 70 17.97 -5.74 -14.97
CA ARG A 70 17.93 -7.08 -14.37
C ARG A 70 17.51 -8.10 -15.43
N ARG A 71 18.41 -9.03 -15.80
CA ARG A 71 18.09 -10.19 -16.65
C ARG A 71 16.97 -11.01 -15.98
N GLY A 72 15.90 -11.27 -16.73
CA GLY A 72 14.64 -11.83 -16.22
C GLY A 72 13.37 -11.12 -16.73
N ARG A 73 13.51 -10.18 -17.67
CA ARG A 73 12.42 -9.76 -18.55
C ARG A 73 12.43 -10.67 -19.80
N GLU A 74 11.87 -11.86 -19.66
CA GLU A 74 11.20 -12.60 -20.73
C GLU A 74 9.71 -12.62 -20.38
#